data_AF-A0A9E3A004-F1
#
_entry.id   AF-A0A9E3A004-F1
#
_cell.length_a   1.000
_cell.length_b   1.000
_cell.length_c   1.000
_cell.angle_alpha   90.00
_cell.angle_beta   90.00
_cell.angle_gamma   90.00
#
_symmetry.space_group_name_H-M   'P 1'
#
loop_
_entity.id
_entity.type
_entity.pdbx_description
1 polymer ?
#
loop_
_entity_poly.entity_id
_entity_poly.type
_entity_poly.pdbx_seq_one_letter_code
_entity_poly.pdbx_strand_id
1 'polypeptide(L)'
;MSVSVWLVPPGAAGPVDQGPPSGSRAEALRLAEDLVAHVALPPGSARFSGPVPPVLRPWDDIGSIPDMAVASGWWTSAASARQVSTFASAHPAAGTRFFGGGSIGAPGQRVISVSDALTVAPAGLASGQLNIFIAPGQQGGSLVLATATVQWYPPRSAAEYVTPEMRAVTVSVTIAGPRPRVVTRTFSSPAVAGRLAGLLNGMPAAPFWGPRSCAAVWASYRVTFAAAPGAPPGLIASTTMCGGVAVTARGVAQPPLDDETGALSRAAAGLLGLKSPFVPSAP
;
A
#
# COMPACT_ATOMS: atom_id res chain seq x y z
N MET A 1 32.78 -21.62 -3.64
CA MET A 1 31.95 -20.41 -3.82
C MET A 1 31.21 -20.17 -2.51
N SER A 2 31.70 -19.24 -1.69
CA SER A 2 31.16 -18.94 -0.36
C SER A 2 29.94 -18.03 -0.47
N VAL A 3 28.84 -18.44 0.16
CA VAL A 3 27.64 -17.62 0.33
C VAL A 3 27.77 -16.89 1.66
N SER A 4 28.04 -15.58 1.60
CA SER A 4 27.99 -14.71 2.76
C SER A 4 26.53 -14.50 3.17
N VAL A 5 26.12 -15.12 4.28
CA VAL A 5 24.85 -14.86 4.96
C VAL A 5 24.99 -13.52 5.68
N TRP A 6 24.24 -12.51 5.23
CA TRP A 6 24.09 -11.26 5.97
C TRP A 6 23.27 -11.53 7.23
N LEU A 7 23.96 -11.60 8.37
CA LEU A 7 23.37 -11.53 9.70
C LEU A 7 22.76 -10.14 9.89
N VAL A 8 21.43 -10.06 9.84
CA VAL A 8 20.71 -8.92 10.43
C VAL A 8 20.80 -9.10 11.95
N PRO A 9 21.37 -8.15 12.71
CA PRO A 9 21.44 -8.27 14.15
C PRO A 9 20.03 -8.26 14.76
N PRO A 10 19.80 -8.95 15.89
CA PRO A 10 18.55 -8.86 16.61
C PRO A 10 18.35 -7.42 17.10
N GLY A 11 17.37 -6.73 16.53
CA GLY A 11 16.92 -5.44 17.05
C GLY A 11 16.46 -5.62 18.49
N ALA A 12 17.00 -4.80 19.39
CA ALA A 12 16.54 -4.71 20.77
C ALA A 12 15.03 -4.43 20.78
N ALA A 13 14.28 -5.15 21.62
CA ALA A 13 12.87 -4.88 21.85
C ALA A 13 12.74 -3.49 22.50
N GLY A 14 12.44 -2.47 21.70
CA GLY A 14 12.02 -1.17 22.19
C GLY A 14 10.69 -1.28 22.96
N PRO A 15 10.35 -0.30 23.80
CA PRO A 15 9.06 -0.25 24.49
C PRO A 15 7.90 -0.38 23.50
N VAL A 16 6.83 -1.05 23.91
CA VAL A 16 5.59 -1.30 23.14
C VAL A 16 4.85 0.00 22.74
N ASP A 17 5.35 1.16 23.17
CA ASP A 17 4.75 2.49 22.98
C ASP A 17 5.02 3.13 21.60
N GLN A 18 5.87 2.57 20.75
CA GLN A 18 6.12 3.14 19.42
C GLN A 18 5.99 2.08 18.34
N GLY A 19 4.76 1.58 18.16
CA GLY A 19 4.42 0.91 16.91
C GLY A 19 4.78 1.77 15.68
N PRO A 20 4.63 1.22 14.47
CA PRO A 20 4.99 1.92 13.25
C PRO A 20 4.29 3.28 13.18
N PRO A 21 4.97 4.31 12.63
CA PRO A 21 4.39 5.63 12.49
C PRO A 21 3.04 5.57 11.78
N SER A 22 2.05 6.24 12.35
CA SER A 22 0.79 6.55 11.70
C SER A 22 0.82 7.96 11.14
N GLY A 23 0.09 8.21 10.06
CA GLY A 23 -0.08 9.55 9.51
C GLY A 23 -1.45 10.14 9.82
N SER A 24 -1.70 11.30 9.25
CA SER A 24 -2.97 12.02 9.39
C SER A 24 -3.47 12.54 8.04
N ARG A 25 -4.78 12.81 7.98
CA ARG A 25 -5.40 13.47 6.83
C ARG A 25 -4.74 14.80 6.49
N ALA A 26 -4.33 15.58 7.50
CA ALA A 26 -3.73 16.89 7.31
C ALA A 26 -2.36 16.80 6.64
N GLU A 27 -1.52 15.85 7.07
CA GLU A 27 -0.21 15.61 6.45
C GLU A 27 -0.35 15.09 5.02
N ALA A 28 -1.28 14.15 4.80
CA ALA A 28 -1.57 13.62 3.49
C ALA A 28 -2.06 14.71 2.52
N LEU A 29 -2.98 15.58 2.98
CA LEU A 29 -3.50 16.67 2.17
C LEU A 29 -2.40 17.68 1.81
N ARG A 30 -1.58 18.07 2.78
CA ARG A 30 -0.45 18.99 2.53
C ARG A 30 0.51 18.42 1.49
N LEU A 31 0.81 17.12 1.53
CA LEU A 31 1.65 16.49 0.51
C LEU A 31 0.94 16.42 -0.85
N ALA A 32 -0.36 16.13 -0.89
CA ALA A 32 -1.12 16.13 -2.13
C ALA A 32 -1.12 17.52 -2.79
N GLU A 33 -1.33 18.57 -2.00
CA GLU A 33 -1.26 19.96 -2.47
C GLU A 33 0.13 20.32 -2.99
N ASP A 34 1.19 19.89 -2.31
CA ASP A 34 2.57 20.10 -2.73
C ASP A 34 2.88 19.42 -4.07
N LEU A 35 2.43 18.18 -4.27
CA LEU A 35 2.58 17.45 -5.52
C LEU A 35 1.85 18.15 -6.69
N VAL A 36 0.64 18.67 -6.46
CA VAL A 36 -0.12 19.43 -7.46
C VAL A 36 0.51 20.79 -7.73
N ALA A 37 1.11 21.43 -6.71
CA ALA A 37 1.80 22.70 -6.88
C ALA A 37 3.07 22.57 -7.73
N HIS A 38 3.76 21.43 -7.63
CA HIS A 38 5.03 21.14 -8.31
C HIS A 38 4.89 20.21 -9.52
N VAL A 39 3.69 20.04 -10.07
CA VAL A 39 3.50 19.28 -11.31
C VAL A 39 4.32 19.90 -12.45
N ALA A 40 5.07 19.06 -13.16
CA ALA A 40 5.84 19.49 -14.31
C ALA A 40 4.97 19.49 -15.57
N LEU A 41 4.81 20.67 -16.17
CA LEU A 41 4.07 20.86 -17.42
C LEU A 41 4.95 21.59 -18.43
N PRO A 42 4.66 21.48 -19.75
CA PRO A 42 5.41 22.20 -20.75
C PRO A 42 5.46 23.71 -20.47
N PRO A 43 6.58 24.39 -20.78
CA PRO A 43 6.67 25.83 -20.65
C PRO A 43 5.50 26.57 -21.33
N GLY A 44 5.01 27.62 -20.68
CA GLY A 44 3.84 28.37 -21.15
C GLY A 44 2.49 27.77 -20.75
N SER A 45 2.46 26.65 -20.01
CA SER A 45 1.23 26.18 -19.37
C SER A 45 0.81 27.14 -18.25
N ALA A 46 -0.49 27.43 -18.15
CA ALA A 46 -1.03 28.42 -17.22
C ALA A 46 -2.18 27.83 -16.40
N ARG A 47 -2.33 28.26 -15.13
CA ARG A 47 -3.44 27.85 -14.27
C ARG A 47 -4.77 28.22 -14.92
N PHE A 48 -5.72 27.30 -14.85
CA PHE A 48 -7.08 27.46 -15.36
C PHE A 48 -8.06 27.53 -14.18
N SER A 49 -8.95 28.52 -14.20
CA SER A 49 -9.99 28.74 -13.19
C SER A 49 -11.40 28.83 -13.77
N GLY A 50 -11.56 28.46 -15.05
CA GLY A 50 -12.85 28.45 -15.74
C GLY A 50 -13.66 27.17 -15.47
N PRO A 51 -14.83 27.01 -16.13
CA PRO A 51 -15.66 25.83 -15.96
C PRO A 51 -14.95 24.56 -16.45
N VAL A 52 -14.97 23.52 -15.61
CA VAL A 52 -14.39 22.21 -15.93
C VAL A 52 -15.13 21.55 -17.09
N PRO A 53 -14.46 21.18 -18.19
CA PRO A 53 -15.09 20.49 -19.30
C PRO A 53 -15.68 19.15 -18.89
N PRO A 54 -16.86 18.77 -19.43
CA PRO A 54 -17.53 17.53 -19.07
C PRO A 54 -16.65 16.27 -19.20
N VAL A 55 -15.74 16.24 -20.17
CA VAL A 55 -14.84 15.10 -20.42
C VAL A 55 -13.84 14.85 -19.28
N LEU A 56 -13.53 15.87 -18.47
CA LEU A 56 -12.63 15.74 -17.33
C LEU A 56 -13.35 15.69 -15.97
N ARG A 57 -14.66 15.93 -15.92
CA ARG A 57 -15.45 15.87 -14.68
C ARG A 57 -15.40 14.54 -13.93
N PRO A 58 -15.44 13.36 -14.59
CA PRO A 58 -15.39 12.08 -13.86
C PRO A 58 -14.09 11.87 -13.07
N TRP A 59 -13.03 12.63 -13.38
CA TRP A 59 -11.71 12.50 -12.79
C TRP A 59 -11.44 13.53 -11.68
N ASP A 60 -12.33 14.52 -11.54
CA ASP A 60 -12.28 15.53 -10.46
C ASP A 60 -12.91 14.97 -9.16
N ASP A 61 -13.80 13.99 -9.28
CA ASP A 61 -14.49 13.35 -8.16
C ASP A 61 -14.07 11.88 -8.01
N ILE A 62 -12.87 11.67 -7.44
CA ILE A 62 -12.36 10.32 -7.10
C ILE A 62 -13.12 9.73 -5.88
N GLY A 63 -14.11 10.45 -5.34
CA GLY A 63 -14.88 10.05 -4.18
C GLY A 63 -14.07 10.07 -2.87
N SER A 64 -14.78 9.96 -1.75
CA SER A 64 -14.17 9.88 -0.43
C SER A 64 -13.69 8.45 -0.16
N ILE A 65 -12.43 8.17 -0.48
CA ILE A 65 -11.76 6.94 -0.06
C ILE A 65 -11.24 7.14 1.38
N PRO A 66 -11.54 6.24 2.34
CA PRO A 66 -10.96 6.31 3.67
C PRO A 66 -9.43 6.33 3.63
N ASP A 67 -8.82 6.98 4.61
CA ASP A 67 -7.36 7.05 4.75
C ASP A 67 -6.63 7.64 3.52
N MET A 68 -7.33 8.44 2.73
CA MET A 68 -6.80 9.11 1.53
C MET A 68 -7.17 10.59 1.50
N ALA A 69 -6.21 11.43 1.14
CA ALA A 69 -6.41 12.83 0.82
C ALA A 69 -6.23 13.04 -0.69
N VAL A 70 -7.00 13.97 -1.24
CA VAL A 70 -6.98 14.31 -2.67
C VAL A 70 -6.82 15.82 -2.81
N ALA A 71 -5.93 16.23 -3.70
CA ALA A 71 -5.81 17.62 -4.17
C ALA A 71 -5.81 17.63 -5.69
N SER A 72 -6.41 18.66 -6.28
CA SER A 72 -6.55 18.79 -7.74
C SER A 72 -6.19 20.19 -8.21
N GLY A 73 -5.75 20.30 -9.47
CA GLY A 73 -5.47 21.55 -10.13
C GLY A 73 -5.71 21.49 -11.62
N TRP A 74 -5.98 22.64 -12.23
CA TRP A 74 -6.27 22.76 -13.66
C TRP A 74 -5.31 23.71 -14.37
N TRP A 75 -4.95 23.37 -15.60
CA TRP A 75 -4.09 24.18 -16.46
C TRP A 75 -4.50 24.10 -17.92
N THR A 76 -4.26 25.17 -18.67
CA THR A 76 -4.22 25.13 -20.14
C THR A 76 -2.78 25.07 -20.62
N SER A 77 -2.56 24.45 -21.78
CA SER A 77 -1.28 24.46 -22.47
C SER A 77 -1.48 24.69 -23.97
N ALA A 78 -0.60 25.48 -24.58
CA ALA A 78 -0.57 25.63 -26.04
C ALA A 78 -0.06 24.35 -26.72
N ALA A 79 0.62 23.47 -25.99
CA ALA A 79 1.06 22.18 -26.48
C ALA A 79 -0.13 21.23 -26.68
N SER A 80 -0.07 20.41 -27.73
CA SER A 80 -1.06 19.36 -27.96
C SER A 80 -1.04 18.32 -26.83
N ALA A 81 -2.15 17.61 -26.64
CA ALA A 81 -2.27 16.60 -25.58
C ALA A 81 -1.12 15.56 -25.58
N ARG A 82 -0.67 15.15 -26.78
CA ARG A 82 0.45 14.21 -26.92
C ARG A 82 1.81 14.80 -26.56
N GLN A 83 2.01 16.09 -26.84
CA GLN A 83 3.24 16.79 -26.44
C GLN A 83 3.28 16.97 -24.92
N VAL A 84 2.16 17.34 -24.30
CA VAL A 84 2.05 17.41 -22.83
C VAL A 84 2.33 16.04 -22.20
N SER A 85 1.72 14.96 -22.70
CA SER A 85 1.93 13.63 -22.13
C SER A 85 3.37 13.16 -22.24
N THR A 86 4.02 13.44 -23.38
CA THR A 86 5.43 13.10 -23.60
C THR A 86 6.34 13.89 -22.66
N PHE A 87 6.07 15.19 -22.48
CA PHE A 87 6.80 16.02 -21.55
C PHE A 87 6.63 15.54 -20.11
N ALA A 88 5.40 15.34 -19.64
CA ALA A 88 5.11 14.90 -18.28
C ALA A 88 5.76 13.55 -17.96
N SER A 89 5.69 12.58 -18.88
CA SER A 89 6.33 11.27 -18.68
C SER A 89 7.86 11.35 -18.56
N ALA A 90 8.48 12.33 -19.21
CA ALA A 90 9.93 12.55 -19.17
C ALA A 90 10.38 13.44 -18.01
N HIS A 91 9.47 14.16 -17.37
CA HIS A 91 9.76 15.09 -16.28
C HIS A 91 8.82 14.83 -15.09
N PRO A 92 8.96 13.72 -14.36
CA PRO A 92 8.18 13.52 -13.14
C PRO A 92 8.40 14.67 -12.15
N ALA A 93 7.38 14.94 -11.32
CA ALA A 93 7.51 15.90 -10.22
C ALA A 93 8.67 15.52 -9.27
N ALA A 94 9.24 16.50 -8.56
CA ALA A 94 10.33 16.22 -7.63
C ALA A 94 9.88 15.20 -6.56
N GLY A 95 10.72 14.19 -6.31
CA GLY A 95 10.41 13.12 -5.35
C GLY A 95 9.49 12.01 -5.89
N THR A 96 8.97 12.15 -7.12
CA THR A 96 8.19 11.11 -7.80
C THR A 96 8.99 10.42 -8.90
N ARG A 97 8.42 9.36 -9.45
CA ARG A 97 8.89 8.67 -10.64
C ARG A 97 7.71 8.33 -11.54
N PHE A 98 7.94 8.28 -12.84
CA PHE A 98 6.95 7.77 -13.78
C PHE A 98 6.53 6.35 -13.39
N PHE A 99 5.22 6.15 -13.26
CA PHE A 99 4.60 4.88 -12.88
C PHE A 99 3.87 4.25 -14.07
N GLY A 100 3.23 5.05 -14.91
CA GLY A 100 2.53 4.55 -16.09
C GLY A 100 1.75 5.62 -16.84
N GLY A 101 1.08 5.20 -17.90
CA GLY A 101 0.23 6.08 -18.68
C GLY A 101 -0.74 5.28 -19.55
N GLY A 102 -1.75 5.98 -20.07
CA GLY A 102 -2.79 5.35 -20.86
C GLY A 102 -3.65 6.36 -21.62
N SER A 103 -4.70 5.85 -22.24
CA SER A 103 -5.72 6.70 -22.84
C SER A 103 -7.09 6.08 -22.65
N ILE A 104 -8.07 6.91 -22.30
CA ILE A 104 -9.46 6.50 -22.10
C ILE A 104 -10.40 7.48 -22.81
N GLY A 105 -11.56 6.99 -23.25
CA GLY A 105 -12.60 7.81 -23.87
C GLY A 105 -13.00 7.35 -25.28
N ALA A 106 -14.10 7.91 -25.76
CA ALA A 106 -14.64 7.67 -27.11
C ALA A 106 -13.84 8.47 -28.17
N PRO A 107 -14.00 8.15 -29.48
CA PRO A 107 -13.46 8.99 -30.55
C PRO A 107 -13.90 10.46 -30.38
N GLY A 108 -12.93 11.39 -30.40
CA GLY A 108 -13.17 12.82 -30.17
C GLY A 108 -13.22 13.27 -28.70
N GLN A 109 -13.19 12.35 -27.73
CA GLN A 109 -13.17 12.64 -26.28
C GLN A 109 -12.04 11.88 -25.56
N ARG A 110 -10.94 11.59 -26.28
CA ARG A 110 -9.82 10.84 -25.73
C ARG A 110 -9.06 11.70 -24.71
N VAL A 111 -8.99 11.21 -23.49
CA VAL A 111 -8.14 11.72 -22.41
C VAL A 111 -6.89 10.85 -22.35
N ILE A 112 -5.72 11.48 -22.35
CA ILE A 112 -4.45 10.79 -22.08
C ILE A 112 -4.17 10.92 -20.59
N SER A 113 -3.76 9.82 -19.95
CA SER A 113 -3.30 9.84 -18.55
C SER A 113 -1.80 9.58 -18.47
N VAL A 114 -1.16 10.30 -17.56
CA VAL A 114 0.22 10.07 -17.10
C VAL A 114 0.15 9.98 -15.59
N SER A 115 0.79 8.97 -15.01
CA SER A 115 0.77 8.73 -13.57
C SER A 115 2.20 8.66 -13.05
N ASP A 116 2.47 9.44 -12.02
CA ASP A 116 3.68 9.37 -11.22
C ASP A 116 3.36 8.80 -9.84
N ALA A 117 4.34 8.14 -9.23
CA ALA A 117 4.26 7.66 -7.85
C ALA A 117 5.42 8.23 -7.02
N LEU A 118 5.19 8.48 -5.73
CA LEU A 118 6.28 8.80 -4.80
C LEU A 118 7.37 7.72 -4.87
N THR A 119 8.62 8.16 -4.90
CA THR A 119 9.75 7.23 -4.86
C THR A 119 9.92 6.65 -3.45
N VAL A 120 9.70 7.48 -2.43
CA VAL A 120 9.71 7.12 -1.01
C VAL A 120 8.57 7.86 -0.33
N ALA A 121 7.69 7.13 0.36
CA ALA A 121 6.65 7.75 1.18
C ALA A 121 7.26 8.27 2.49
N PRO A 122 6.93 9.49 2.93
CA PRO A 122 7.28 9.96 4.27
C PRO A 122 6.72 9.03 5.36
N ALA A 123 7.37 9.01 6.53
CA ALA A 123 6.88 8.21 7.66
C ALA A 123 5.40 8.53 7.99
N GLY A 124 4.60 7.49 8.22
CA GLY A 124 3.16 7.61 8.46
C GLY A 124 2.30 7.68 7.19
N LEU A 125 2.90 7.92 6.02
CA LEU A 125 2.22 7.87 4.73
C LEU A 125 2.51 6.54 4.03
N ALA A 126 1.47 5.95 3.43
CA ALA A 126 1.55 4.64 2.80
C ALA A 126 1.93 4.76 1.33
N SER A 127 1.30 5.68 0.61
CA SER A 127 1.54 5.88 -0.81
C SER A 127 1.18 7.30 -1.22
N GLY A 128 1.70 7.73 -2.37
CA GLY A 128 1.28 8.97 -3.01
C GLY A 128 1.42 8.84 -4.52
N GLN A 129 0.42 9.33 -5.24
CA GLN A 129 0.40 9.33 -6.70
C GLN A 129 -0.02 10.70 -7.21
N LEU A 130 0.55 11.11 -8.34
CA LEU A 130 0.13 12.27 -9.10
C LEU A 130 -0.35 11.79 -10.46
N ASN A 131 -1.64 11.98 -10.74
CA ASN A 131 -2.26 11.62 -12.00
C ASN A 131 -2.54 12.87 -12.82
N ILE A 132 -2.06 12.88 -14.05
CA ILE A 132 -2.18 13.99 -14.99
C ILE A 132 -3.09 13.51 -16.13
N PHE A 133 -4.28 14.09 -16.20
CA PHE A 133 -5.28 13.83 -17.23
C PHE A 133 -5.29 14.96 -18.24
N ILE A 134 -5.17 14.62 -19.51
CA ILE A 134 -4.91 15.56 -20.60
C ILE A 134 -5.97 15.39 -21.67
N ALA A 135 -6.80 16.41 -21.86
CA ALA A 135 -7.79 16.47 -22.92
C ALA A 135 -7.34 17.44 -24.02
N PRO A 136 -7.75 17.21 -25.29
CA PRO A 136 -7.61 18.20 -26.35
C PRO A 136 -8.29 19.52 -25.97
N GLY A 137 -7.60 20.63 -26.18
CA GLY A 137 -8.09 21.99 -25.96
C GLY A 137 -8.46 22.66 -27.28
N GLN A 138 -8.86 23.93 -27.20
CA GLN A 138 -9.10 24.73 -28.40
C GLN A 138 -7.78 25.04 -29.14
N GLN A 139 -7.88 25.31 -30.45
CA GLN A 139 -6.76 25.75 -31.30
C GLN A 139 -5.55 24.78 -31.30
N GLY A 140 -5.78 23.49 -31.05
CA GLY A 140 -4.74 22.46 -31.04
C GLY A 140 -3.94 22.36 -29.73
N GLY A 141 -4.28 23.17 -28.72
CA GLY A 141 -3.72 23.07 -27.37
C GLY A 141 -4.33 21.93 -26.55
N SER A 142 -4.19 22.01 -25.24
CA SER A 142 -4.70 21.02 -24.30
C SER A 142 -5.20 21.65 -22.99
N LEU A 143 -6.11 20.93 -22.35
CA LEU A 143 -6.50 21.15 -20.96
C LEU A 143 -5.97 20.01 -20.11
N VAL A 144 -5.39 20.35 -18.97
CA VAL A 144 -4.74 19.43 -18.05
C VAL A 144 -5.41 19.51 -16.69
N LEU A 145 -5.79 18.36 -16.15
CA LEU A 145 -6.12 18.15 -14.74
C LEU A 145 -4.95 17.39 -14.11
N ALA A 146 -4.37 17.92 -13.04
CA ALA A 146 -3.47 17.15 -12.19
C ALA A 146 -4.16 16.86 -10.86
N THR A 147 -4.23 15.60 -10.49
CA THR A 147 -4.85 15.12 -9.26
C THR A 147 -3.84 14.31 -8.47
N ALA A 148 -3.49 14.76 -7.27
CA ALA A 148 -2.67 14.01 -6.35
C ALA A 148 -3.55 13.27 -5.34
N THR A 149 -3.25 11.98 -5.13
CA THR A 149 -3.83 11.17 -4.06
C THR A 149 -2.72 10.72 -3.12
N VAL A 150 -2.94 10.89 -1.81
CA VAL A 150 -1.97 10.49 -0.78
C VAL A 150 -2.69 9.70 0.28
N GLN A 151 -2.20 8.49 0.56
CA GLN A 151 -2.75 7.61 1.60
C GLN A 151 -1.88 7.66 2.85
N TRP A 152 -2.52 7.57 4.01
CA TRP A 152 -1.82 7.50 5.30
C TRP A 152 -2.12 6.21 6.05
N TYR A 153 -1.15 5.74 6.83
CA TYR A 153 -1.37 4.63 7.74
C TYR A 153 -2.22 5.09 8.94
N PRO A 154 -3.41 4.53 9.18
CA PRO A 154 -4.20 4.88 10.35
C PRO A 154 -3.49 4.44 11.65
N PRO A 155 -3.81 5.08 12.79
CA PRO A 155 -3.25 4.68 14.08
C PRO A 155 -3.75 3.28 14.47
N ARG A 156 -2.85 2.50 15.07
CA ARG A 156 -3.16 1.19 15.66
C ARG A 156 -3.61 1.35 17.11
N SER A 157 -4.59 0.54 17.50
CA SER A 157 -4.99 0.40 18.90
C SER A 157 -4.00 -0.49 19.66
N ALA A 158 -3.91 -0.31 20.97
CA ALA A 158 -3.06 -1.14 21.85
C ALA A 158 -3.44 -2.63 21.80
N ALA A 159 -4.70 -2.96 21.45
CA ALA A 159 -5.18 -4.34 21.37
C ALA A 159 -4.55 -5.13 20.22
N GLU A 160 -4.02 -4.46 19.20
CA GLU A 160 -3.44 -5.09 18.01
C GLU A 160 -2.00 -5.58 18.24
N TYR A 161 -1.37 -5.22 19.36
CA TYR A 161 0.01 -5.57 19.63
C TYR A 161 0.08 -6.90 20.37
N VAL A 162 1.02 -7.74 19.94
CA VAL A 162 1.39 -8.95 20.68
C VAL A 162 2.19 -8.53 21.90
N THR A 163 1.68 -8.88 23.08
CA THR A 163 2.29 -8.51 24.36
C THR A 163 3.22 -9.62 24.88
N PRO A 164 4.16 -9.31 25.80
CA PRO A 164 5.10 -10.30 26.34
C PRO A 164 4.45 -11.49 27.05
N GLU A 165 3.20 -11.36 27.52
CA GLU A 165 2.46 -12.43 28.16
C GLU A 165 2.10 -13.55 27.17
N MET A 166 2.02 -13.24 25.88
CA MET A 166 1.67 -14.18 24.81
C MET A 166 2.88 -15.01 24.38
N ARG A 167 3.19 -16.05 25.16
CA ARG A 167 4.42 -16.85 25.04
C ARG A 167 4.30 -18.08 24.15
N ALA A 168 3.10 -18.42 23.70
CA ALA A 168 2.86 -19.53 22.78
C ALA A 168 2.34 -19.01 21.44
N VAL A 169 2.85 -19.58 20.34
CA VAL A 169 2.38 -19.26 19.00
C VAL A 169 2.03 -20.53 18.22
N THR A 170 0.80 -20.59 17.71
CA THR A 170 0.34 -21.66 16.82
C THR A 170 0.32 -21.11 15.40
N VAL A 171 1.07 -21.74 14.50
CA VAL A 171 1.09 -21.42 13.08
C VAL A 171 0.35 -22.51 12.34
N SER A 172 -0.58 -22.15 11.47
CA SER A 172 -1.20 -23.07 10.54
C SER A 172 -1.26 -22.52 9.13
N VAL A 173 -1.32 -23.43 8.15
CA VAL A 173 -1.65 -23.12 6.77
C VAL A 173 -2.77 -24.02 6.31
N THR A 174 -3.73 -23.46 5.58
CA THR A 174 -4.71 -24.21 4.80
C THR A 174 -4.29 -24.13 3.34
N ILE A 175 -4.02 -25.27 2.71
CA ILE A 175 -3.61 -25.37 1.31
C ILE A 175 -4.82 -25.87 0.51
N ALA A 176 -5.25 -25.08 -0.47
CA ALA A 176 -6.32 -25.41 -1.40
C ALA A 176 -5.83 -26.35 -2.52
N GLY A 177 -6.76 -27.05 -3.16
CA GLY A 177 -6.50 -27.97 -4.26
C GLY A 177 -7.51 -29.12 -4.29
N PRO A 178 -7.32 -30.14 -5.14
CA PRO A 178 -8.22 -31.30 -5.24
C PRO A 178 -8.32 -32.10 -3.93
N ARG A 179 -7.29 -32.00 -3.08
CA ARG A 179 -7.24 -32.56 -1.73
C ARG A 179 -6.78 -31.49 -0.75
N PRO A 180 -7.71 -30.65 -0.24
CA PRO A 180 -7.38 -29.61 0.72
C PRO A 180 -6.70 -30.22 1.94
N ARG A 181 -5.68 -29.53 2.47
CA ARG A 181 -4.98 -29.98 3.69
C ARG A 181 -4.63 -28.82 4.60
N VAL A 182 -4.57 -29.11 5.89
CA VAL A 182 -4.13 -28.17 6.93
C VAL A 182 -2.85 -28.69 7.56
N VAL A 183 -1.83 -27.83 7.68
CA VAL A 183 -0.60 -28.12 8.43
C VAL A 183 -0.54 -27.15 9.59
N THR A 184 -0.39 -27.66 10.81
CA THR A 184 -0.37 -26.86 12.04
C THR A 184 0.82 -27.24 12.90
N ARG A 185 1.47 -26.24 13.51
CA ARG A 185 2.52 -26.42 14.52
C ARG A 185 2.38 -25.39 15.62
N THR A 186 2.60 -25.81 16.85
CA THR A 186 2.63 -24.93 18.02
C THR A 186 4.05 -24.80 18.53
N PHE A 187 4.46 -23.57 18.82
CA PHE A 187 5.79 -23.23 19.31
C PHE A 187 5.65 -22.52 20.65
N SER A 188 6.38 -22.98 21.65
CA SER A 188 6.57 -22.33 22.96
C SER A 188 7.95 -21.67 23.09
N SER A 189 8.73 -21.66 22.00
CA SER A 189 10.05 -21.02 21.97
C SER A 189 9.91 -19.50 22.05
N PRO A 190 10.52 -18.83 23.06
CA PRO A 190 10.49 -17.37 23.16
C PRO A 190 11.09 -16.67 21.94
N ALA A 191 12.10 -17.27 21.30
CA ALA A 191 12.71 -16.72 20.09
C ALA A 191 11.74 -16.75 18.89
N VAL A 192 10.96 -17.82 18.73
CA VAL A 192 9.95 -17.93 17.66
C VAL A 192 8.81 -16.95 17.91
N ALA A 193 8.28 -16.93 19.13
CA ALA A 193 7.21 -16.01 19.53
C ALA A 193 7.65 -14.55 19.37
N GLY A 194 8.83 -14.19 19.88
CA GLY A 194 9.38 -12.84 19.78
C GLY A 194 9.63 -12.39 18.33
N ARG A 195 10.11 -13.28 17.46
CA ARG A 195 10.30 -12.97 16.04
C ARG A 195 8.98 -12.68 15.32
N LEU A 196 7.97 -13.52 15.51
CA LEU A 196 6.66 -13.30 14.89
C LEU A 196 5.93 -12.10 15.50
N ALA A 197 6.07 -11.88 16.81
CA ALA A 197 5.56 -10.69 17.49
C ALA A 197 6.21 -9.42 16.94
N GLY A 198 7.53 -9.40 16.76
CA GLY A 198 8.25 -8.26 16.17
C GLY A 198 7.80 -7.96 14.74
N LEU A 199 7.52 -8.98 13.93
CA LEU A 199 6.94 -8.78 12.59
C LEU A 199 5.56 -8.11 12.66
N LEU A 200 4.63 -8.65 13.45
CA LEU A 200 3.27 -8.09 13.55
C LEU A 200 3.24 -6.72 14.22
N ASN A 201 4.02 -6.52 15.28
CA ASN A 201 4.07 -5.25 15.99
C ASN A 201 4.73 -4.15 15.15
N GLY A 202 5.60 -4.52 14.20
CA GLY A 202 6.22 -3.59 13.26
C GLY A 202 5.39 -3.27 12.00
N MET A 203 4.31 -4.01 11.73
CA MET A 203 3.44 -3.75 10.57
C MET A 203 2.48 -2.59 10.84
N PRO A 204 2.39 -1.58 9.96
CA PRO A 204 1.39 -0.52 10.12
C PRO A 204 -0.02 -1.09 9.90
N ALA A 205 -1.05 -0.39 10.42
CA ALA A 205 -2.41 -0.69 9.98
C ALA A 205 -2.51 -0.36 8.50
N ALA A 206 -3.06 -1.26 7.69
CA ALA A 206 -3.23 -1.00 6.26
C ALA A 206 -4.21 0.15 6.05
N PRO A 207 -3.89 1.14 5.20
CA PRO A 207 -4.89 2.09 4.75
C PRO A 207 -5.96 1.34 3.95
N PHE A 208 -7.07 2.01 3.68
CA PHE A 208 -8.05 1.46 2.77
C PHE A 208 -7.50 1.38 1.33
N TRP A 209 -7.20 0.17 0.88
CA TRP A 209 -6.72 -0.12 -0.48
C TRP A 209 -7.85 -0.49 -1.47
N GLY A 210 -9.08 -0.65 -0.99
CA GLY A 210 -10.17 -1.24 -1.77
C GLY A 210 -9.92 -2.71 -2.16
N PRO A 211 -10.73 -3.27 -3.08
CA PRO A 211 -10.53 -4.62 -3.59
C PRO A 211 -9.22 -4.73 -4.38
N ARG A 212 -8.31 -5.61 -3.97
CA ARG A 212 -7.09 -5.92 -4.74
C ARG A 212 -7.30 -7.13 -5.63
N SER A 213 -6.86 -7.01 -6.90
CA SER A 213 -6.74 -8.16 -7.79
C SER A 213 -5.55 -9.00 -7.37
N CYS A 214 -5.81 -10.06 -6.60
CA CYS A 214 -4.81 -11.04 -6.22
C CYS A 214 -4.80 -12.17 -7.25
N ALA A 215 -3.62 -12.69 -7.59
CA ALA A 215 -3.54 -14.00 -8.23
C ALA A 215 -4.27 -15.04 -7.37
N ALA A 216 -4.76 -16.11 -7.99
CA ALA A 216 -5.46 -17.17 -7.28
C ALA A 216 -4.62 -17.66 -6.07
N VAL A 217 -5.13 -17.42 -4.87
CA VAL A 217 -4.43 -17.77 -3.63
C VAL A 217 -4.72 -19.24 -3.32
N TRP A 218 -3.67 -20.05 -3.23
CA TRP A 218 -3.79 -21.48 -2.91
C TRP A 218 -3.39 -21.83 -1.48
N ALA A 219 -2.94 -20.86 -0.69
CA ALA A 219 -2.58 -21.07 0.70
C ALA A 219 -2.99 -19.88 1.58
N SER A 220 -3.63 -20.18 2.71
CA SER A 220 -4.01 -19.19 3.73
C SER A 220 -3.27 -19.51 5.02
N TYR A 221 -2.53 -18.55 5.55
CA TYR A 221 -1.75 -18.70 6.78
C TYR A 221 -2.50 -18.09 7.95
N ARG A 222 -2.39 -18.73 9.12
CA ARG A 222 -2.90 -18.24 10.38
C ARG A 222 -1.82 -18.35 11.45
N VAL A 223 -1.60 -17.27 12.18
CA VAL A 223 -0.66 -17.17 13.30
C VAL A 223 -1.46 -16.73 14.52
N THR A 224 -1.45 -17.57 15.55
CA THR A 224 -2.26 -17.38 16.75
C THR A 224 -1.34 -17.26 17.96
N PHE A 225 -1.45 -16.17 18.70
CA PHE A 225 -0.71 -15.90 19.93
C PHE A 225 -1.58 -16.15 21.15
N ALA A 226 -1.03 -16.83 22.15
CA ALA A 226 -1.70 -17.17 23.39
C ALA A 226 -0.72 -17.15 24.57
N ALA A 227 -1.25 -17.05 25.79
CA ALA A 227 -0.43 -17.03 27.01
C ALA A 227 0.37 -18.32 27.22
N ALA A 228 -0.21 -19.45 26.83
CA ALA A 228 0.38 -20.79 26.90
C ALA A 228 -0.19 -21.68 25.79
N PRO A 229 0.45 -22.82 25.46
CA PRO A 229 -0.11 -23.77 24.50
C PRO A 229 -1.53 -24.23 24.92
N GLY A 230 -2.49 -24.15 24.01
CA GLY A 230 -3.90 -24.53 24.27
C GLY A 230 -4.74 -23.49 25.02
N ALA A 231 -4.14 -22.39 25.50
CA ALA A 231 -4.90 -21.28 26.08
C ALA A 231 -5.73 -20.55 25.00
N PRO A 232 -6.80 -19.83 25.40
CA PRO A 232 -7.54 -18.97 24.49
C PRO A 232 -6.61 -17.97 23.79
N PRO A 233 -6.82 -17.72 22.49
CA PRO A 233 -5.97 -16.83 21.72
C PRO A 233 -6.15 -15.38 22.19
N GLY A 234 -5.04 -14.72 22.49
CA GLY A 234 -5.01 -13.27 22.74
C GLY A 234 -5.06 -12.48 21.43
N LEU A 235 -4.39 -12.99 20.39
CA LEU A 235 -4.33 -12.38 19.06
C LEU A 235 -4.28 -13.44 17.96
N ILE A 236 -4.97 -13.19 16.86
CA ILE A 236 -4.98 -14.01 15.66
C ILE A 236 -4.67 -13.12 14.47
N ALA A 237 -3.63 -13.48 13.72
CA ALA A 237 -3.25 -12.85 12.46
C ALA A 237 -3.44 -13.84 11.32
N SER A 238 -4.18 -13.47 10.28
CA SER A 238 -4.46 -14.33 9.12
C SER A 238 -4.12 -13.61 7.82
N THR A 239 -3.45 -14.29 6.90
CA THR A 239 -3.05 -13.68 5.61
C THR A 239 -3.19 -14.65 4.45
N THR A 240 -3.52 -14.08 3.29
CA THR A 240 -3.68 -14.75 2.00
C THR A 240 -2.65 -14.24 0.99
N MET A 241 -1.39 -14.06 1.38
CA MET A 241 -0.25 -13.65 0.51
C MET A 241 -0.45 -12.38 -0.34
N CYS A 242 -1.57 -11.65 -0.18
CA CYS A 242 -1.95 -10.52 -1.02
C CYS A 242 -1.90 -9.20 -0.23
N GLY A 243 -0.77 -8.98 0.42
CA GLY A 243 -0.40 -7.69 0.98
C GLY A 243 -1.10 -7.27 2.28
N GLY A 244 -1.92 -8.13 2.88
CA GLY A 244 -2.73 -7.76 4.05
C GLY A 244 -2.81 -8.87 5.09
N VAL A 245 -2.89 -8.49 6.35
CA VAL A 245 -3.05 -9.39 7.49
C VAL A 245 -4.33 -9.02 8.24
N ALA A 246 -5.35 -9.88 8.17
CA ALA A 246 -6.53 -9.74 9.00
C ALA A 246 -6.16 -10.03 10.47
N VAL A 247 -6.53 -9.11 11.37
CA VAL A 247 -6.22 -9.23 12.80
C VAL A 247 -7.51 -9.36 13.61
N THR A 248 -7.49 -10.27 14.58
CA THR A 248 -8.52 -10.40 15.61
C THR A 248 -7.83 -10.40 16.96
N ALA A 249 -8.14 -9.41 17.80
CA ALA A 249 -7.61 -9.28 19.14
C ALA A 249 -8.72 -9.59 20.15
N ARG A 250 -8.51 -10.58 21.03
CA ARG A 250 -9.48 -11.01 22.05
C ARG A 250 -10.90 -11.23 21.50
N GLY A 251 -11.00 -11.79 20.29
CA GLY A 251 -12.28 -12.05 19.62
C GLY A 251 -12.87 -10.86 18.84
N VAL A 252 -12.25 -9.68 18.88
CA VAL A 252 -12.71 -8.48 18.17
C VAL A 252 -11.85 -8.25 16.93
N ALA A 253 -12.50 -8.11 15.77
CA ALA A 253 -11.82 -7.75 14.53
C ALA A 253 -11.19 -6.36 14.64
N GLN A 254 -9.95 -6.24 14.20
CA GLN A 254 -9.19 -5.00 14.15
C GLN A 254 -8.98 -4.58 12.69
N PRO A 255 -8.58 -3.32 12.41
CA PRO A 255 -8.08 -2.96 11.09
C PRO A 255 -7.01 -3.95 10.62
N PRO A 256 -7.00 -4.33 9.33
CA PRO A 256 -5.97 -5.20 8.80
C PRO A 256 -4.60 -4.51 8.90
N LEU A 257 -3.52 -5.28 9.01
CA LEU A 257 -2.16 -4.76 8.93
C LEU A 257 -1.64 -4.84 7.50
N ASP A 258 -0.76 -3.92 7.15
CA ASP A 258 -0.08 -3.89 5.88
C ASP A 258 1.09 -4.89 5.87
N ASP A 259 1.05 -5.82 4.93
CA ASP A 259 2.12 -6.80 4.72
C ASP A 259 2.45 -6.85 3.24
N GLU A 260 2.73 -5.70 2.62
CA GLU A 260 3.05 -5.57 1.19
C GLU A 260 4.10 -6.59 0.74
N THR A 261 5.10 -6.81 1.59
CA THR A 261 6.16 -7.76 1.25
C THR A 261 5.72 -9.20 1.42
N GLY A 262 4.66 -9.54 2.16
CA GLY A 262 4.27 -10.91 2.49
C GLY A 262 5.16 -11.57 3.56
N ALA A 263 5.78 -10.78 4.42
CA ALA A 263 6.72 -11.22 5.45
C ALA A 263 6.10 -12.22 6.43
N LEU A 264 4.84 -12.04 6.83
CA LEU A 264 4.18 -12.96 7.76
C LEU A 264 4.02 -14.34 7.14
N SER A 265 3.53 -14.39 5.90
CA SER A 265 3.31 -15.65 5.17
C SER A 265 4.61 -16.42 4.93
N ARG A 266 5.71 -15.72 4.58
CA ARG A 266 7.04 -16.33 4.45
C ARG A 266 7.58 -16.87 5.77
N ALA A 267 7.45 -16.10 6.85
CA ALA A 267 7.89 -16.54 8.18
C ALA A 267 7.10 -17.79 8.64
N ALA A 268 5.78 -17.78 8.46
CA ALA A 268 4.91 -18.91 8.75
C ALA A 268 5.26 -20.15 7.90
N ALA A 269 5.46 -19.99 6.60
CA ALA A 269 5.88 -21.08 5.71
C ALA A 269 7.20 -21.72 6.16
N GLY A 270 8.20 -20.90 6.52
CA GLY A 270 9.48 -21.37 7.02
C GLY A 270 9.36 -22.21 8.30
N LEU A 271 8.54 -21.76 9.26
CA LEU A 271 8.28 -22.50 10.51
C LEU A 271 7.57 -23.84 10.27
N LEU A 272 6.72 -23.90 9.25
CA LEU A 272 6.02 -25.12 8.84
C LEU A 272 6.88 -26.06 7.97
N GLY A 273 8.10 -25.64 7.60
CA GLY A 273 8.98 -26.42 6.72
C GLY A 273 8.47 -26.50 5.27
N LEU A 274 7.69 -25.52 4.84
CA LEU A 274 7.14 -25.46 3.49
C LEU A 274 8.11 -24.68 2.59
N LYS A 275 8.31 -25.16 1.37
CA LYS A 275 8.97 -24.34 0.34
C LYS A 275 8.12 -23.08 0.12
N SER A 276 8.75 -21.91 0.06
CA SER A 276 8.04 -20.63 -0.13
C SER A 276 7.06 -20.77 -1.30
N PRO A 277 5.75 -20.56 -1.10
CA PRO A 277 4.74 -20.68 -2.15
C PRO A 277 4.86 -19.57 -3.22
N PHE A 278 5.69 -18.54 -3.01
CA PHE A 278 5.93 -17.47 -3.97
C PHE A 278 7.43 -17.12 -4.07
N VAL A 279 7.98 -17.27 -5.27
CA VAL A 279 8.95 -16.34 -5.85
C VAL A 279 8.10 -15.50 -6.80
N PRO A 280 7.79 -14.22 -6.52
CA PRO A 280 7.35 -13.36 -7.59
C PRO A 280 8.56 -13.22 -8.53
N SER A 281 8.47 -13.76 -9.73
CA SER A 281 9.24 -13.22 -10.84
C SER A 281 8.82 -11.75 -10.94
N ALA A 282 9.72 -10.84 -10.55
CA ALA A 282 9.54 -9.42 -10.79
C ALA A 282 9.36 -9.16 -12.30
N PRO A 283 8.59 -8.14 -12.71
CA PRO A 283 8.72 -7.59 -14.04
C PRO A 283 10.13 -7.01 -14.27
#